data_AF-Q95L37-F1
#
_entry.id   AF-Q95L37-F1
#
_cell.length_a   1.000
_cell.length_b   1.000
_cell.length_c   1.000
_cell.angle_alpha   90.00
_cell.angle_beta   90.00
_cell.angle_gamma   90.00
#
_symmetry.space_group_name_H-M   'P 1'
#
loop_
_entity.id
_entity.type
_entity.pdbx_description
1 polymer ?
#
loop_
_entity_poly.entity_id
_entity_poly.type
_entity_poly.pdbx_seq_one_letter_code
_entity_poly.pdbx_strand_id
1 'polypeptide(L)' 'GTVLFNPDLPGLQCVKYIQGLQWGTQQILSEHVRMTHGVYRARFAELNSALFLLRFISANTLAELFLRPI' A
#
# COMPACT_ATOMS: atom_id res chain seq x y z
N GLY A 1 3.13 -4.99 -2.16
CA GLY A 1 3.14 -5.37 -0.73
C GLY A 1 2.13 -4.56 0.07
N THR A 2 2.37 -3.27 0.29
CA THR A 2 1.60 -2.45 1.26
C THR A 2 0.09 -2.43 1.03
N VAL A 3 -0.37 -2.28 -0.21
CA VAL A 3 -1.82 -2.29 -0.54
C VAL A 3 -2.39 -3.71 -0.49
N LEU A 4 -1.59 -4.70 -0.90
CA LEU A 4 -2.00 -6.10 -1.01
C LEU A 4 -2.20 -6.74 0.37
N PHE A 5 -1.27 -6.52 1.30
CA PHE A 5 -1.33 -7.07 2.65
C PHE A 5 -2.06 -6.11 3.59
N ASN A 6 -3.37 -5.97 3.39
CA ASN A 6 -4.22 -5.14 4.22
C ASN A 6 -4.99 -6.02 5.24
N PRO A 7 -4.66 -5.99 6.55
CA PRO A 7 -5.33 -6.80 7.56
C PRO A 7 -6.75 -6.31 7.88
N ASP A 8 -7.13 -5.12 7.44
CA ASP A 8 -8.43 -4.51 7.72
C ASP A 8 -9.53 -4.99 6.76
N LEU A 9 -9.21 -5.85 5.79
CA LEU A 9 -10.20 -6.37 4.85
C LEU A 9 -11.15 -7.35 5.55
N PRO A 10 -12.47 -7.21 5.34
CA PRO A 10 -13.44 -8.13 5.92
C PRO A 10 -13.29 -9.53 5.31
N GLY A 11 -13.61 -10.56 6.10
CA GLY A 11 -13.61 -11.96 5.66
C GLY A 11 -12.25 -12.67 5.70
N LEU A 12 -11.18 -11.98 6.11
CA LEU A 12 -9.86 -12.58 6.27
C LEU A 12 -9.83 -13.62 7.40
N GLN A 13 -9.39 -14.83 7.08
CA GLN A 13 -9.19 -15.92 8.06
C GLN A 13 -7.81 -15.87 8.73
N CYS A 14 -6.83 -15.23 8.08
CA CYS A 14 -5.42 -15.24 8.47
C CYS A 14 -4.87 -13.85 8.80
N VAL A 15 -5.63 -13.04 9.54
CA VAL A 15 -5.30 -11.64 9.86
C VAL A 15 -3.88 -11.48 10.42
N LYS A 16 -3.48 -12.31 11.40
CA LYS A 16 -2.13 -12.24 12.01
C LYS A 16 -1.01 -12.49 11.01
N TYR A 17 -1.22 -13.42 10.08
CA TYR A 17 -0.25 -13.71 9.02
C TYR A 17 -0.11 -12.52 8.07
N ILE A 18 -1.25 -11.95 7.63
CA ILE A 18 -1.28 -10.77 6.77
C ILE A 18 -0.63 -9.56 7.46
N GLN A 19 -0.87 -9.37 8.75
CA GLN A 19 -0.23 -8.32 9.54
C GLN A 19 1.29 -8.50 9.58
N GLY A 20 1.79 -9.73 9.72
CA GLY A 20 3.22 -10.02 9.62
C GLY A 20 3.81 -9.68 8.24
N LEU A 21 3.11 -10.03 7.16
CA LEU A 21 3.52 -9.68 5.79
C LEU A 21 3.50 -8.16 5.55
N GLN A 22 2.48 -7.47 6.06
CA GLN A 22 2.38 -6.01 5.99
C GLN A 22 3.55 -5.35 6.74
N TRP A 23 3.82 -5.80 7.96
CA TRP A 23 4.93 -5.32 8.77
C TRP A 23 6.27 -5.53 8.06
N GLY A 24 6.53 -6.74 7.56
CA GLY A 24 7.77 -7.04 6.83
C GLY A 24 7.93 -6.18 5.58
N THR A 25 6.84 -5.92 4.86
CA THR A 25 6.85 -5.02 3.70
C THR A 25 7.25 -3.59 4.10
N GLN A 26 6.68 -3.06 5.17
CA GLN A 26 6.97 -1.70 5.65
C GLN A 26 8.41 -1.57 6.16
N GLN A 27 8.93 -2.60 6.84
CA GLN A 27 10.33 -2.64 7.27
C GLN A 27 11.29 -2.58 6.08
N ILE A 28 11.08 -3.43 5.08
CA ILE A 28 11.92 -3.46 3.87
C ILE A 28 11.85 -2.12 3.13
N LEU A 29 10.66 -1.52 3.00
CA LEU A 29 10.49 -0.22 2.36
C LEU A 29 11.20 0.90 3.14
N SER A 30 11.03 0.95 4.46
CA SER A 30 11.68 1.95 5.32
C SER A 30 13.20 1.84 5.22
N GLU A 31 13.74 0.62 5.26
CA GLU A 31 15.17 0.37 5.16
C GLU A 31 15.72 0.75 3.77
N HIS A 32 15.01 0.39 2.71
CA HIS A 32 15.38 0.79 1.35
C HIS A 32 15.43 2.31 1.20
N VAL A 33 14.39 3.02 1.67
CA VAL A 33 14.36 4.49 1.62
C VAL A 33 15.53 5.08 2.41
N ARG A 34 15.83 4.54 3.59
CA ARG A 34 16.97 4.99 4.42
C ARG A 34 18.30 4.81 3.69
N MET A 35 18.51 3.66 3.03
CA MET A 35 19.75 3.37 2.30
C MET A 35 19.90 4.23 1.03
N THR A 36 18.82 4.43 0.27
CA THR A 36 18.86 5.10 -1.03
C THR A 36 18.77 6.63 -0.92
N HIS A 37 18.05 7.15 0.07
CA HIS A 37 17.79 8.59 0.19
C HIS A 37 18.44 9.24 1.43
N GLY A 38 19.23 8.50 2.20
CA GLY A 38 20.02 9.02 3.31
C GLY A 38 19.18 9.75 4.38
N VAL A 39 19.46 11.05 4.59
CA VAL A 39 18.81 11.89 5.61
C VAL A 39 17.39 12.33 5.21
N TYR A 40 16.96 12.08 3.97
CA TYR A 40 15.64 12.49 3.49
C TYR A 40 14.52 11.59 4.05
N ARG A 41 14.24 11.76 5.35
CA ARG A 41 13.23 11.02 6.10
C ARG A 41 11.79 11.25 5.61
N ALA A 42 11.56 12.32 4.86
CA ALA A 42 10.24 12.66 4.33
C ALA A 42 9.76 11.68 3.24
N ARG A 43 10.66 11.03 2.50
CA ARG A 43 10.27 10.17 1.37
C ARG A 43 9.36 9.02 1.78
N PHE A 44 9.61 8.42 2.93
CA PHE A 44 8.77 7.34 3.43
C PHE A 44 7.35 7.85 3.76
N ALA A 45 7.24 9.05 4.31
CA ALA A 45 5.95 9.68 4.58
C ALA A 45 5.22 10.03 3.26
N GLU A 46 5.91 10.61 2.28
CA GLU A 46 5.34 10.92 0.96
C GLU A 46 4.77 9.68 0.26
N LEU A 47 5.52 8.57 0.27
CA LEU A 47 5.08 7.32 -0.33
C LEU A 47 3.82 6.80 0.38
N ASN A 48 3.79 6.85 1.71
CA ASN A 48 2.59 6.46 2.46
C ASN A 48 1.41 7.42 2.21
N SER A 49 1.66 8.73 2.03
CA SER A 49 0.63 9.69 1.63
C SER A 49 0.05 9.37 0.25
N ALA A 50 0.89 9.04 -0.74
CA ALA A 50 0.41 8.63 -2.06
C ALA A 50 -0.43 7.34 -1.98
N LEU A 51 0.02 6.35 -1.19
CA LEU A 51 -0.73 5.12 -0.96
C LEU A 51 -2.08 5.37 -0.25
N PHE A 52 -2.11 6.32 0.68
CA PHE A 52 -3.36 6.74 1.33
C PHE A 52 -4.34 7.35 0.33
N LEU A 53 -3.86 8.19 -0.60
CA LEU A 53 -4.69 8.82 -1.62
C LEU A 53 -5.31 7.79 -2.59
N LEU A 54 -4.61 6.69 -2.89
CA LEU A 54 -5.15 5.60 -3.73
C LEU A 54 -6.46 5.01 -3.17
N ARG A 55 -6.67 5.06 -1.85
CA ARG A 55 -7.89 4.53 -1.21
C ARG A 55 -9.16 5.27 -1.61
N PHE A 56 -9.04 6.49 -2.15
CA PHE A 56 -10.19 7.28 -2.60
C PHE A 56 -10.54 7.05 -4.08
N ILE A 57 -9.75 6.24 -4.80
CA ILE A 57 -10.05 5.89 -6.18
C ILE A 57 -11.10 4.77 -6.18
N SER A 58 -12.26 5.06 -6.77
CA SER A 58 -13.35 4.11 -6.90
C SER A 58 -13.01 3.00 -7.90
N ALA A 59 -13.12 1.74 -7.47
CA ALA A 59 -12.98 0.58 -8.35
C ALA A 59 -14.00 0.61 -9.50
N ASN A 60 -15.22 1.09 -9.26
CA ASN A 60 -16.25 1.21 -10.29
C ASN A 60 -15.85 2.27 -11.34
N THR A 61 -15.30 3.40 -10.90
CA THR A 61 -14.80 4.43 -11.83
C THR A 61 -13.66 3.88 -12.70
N LEU A 62 -12.77 3.08 -12.12
CA LEU A 62 -11.72 2.41 -12.90
C LEU A 62 -12.30 1.41 -13.91
N ALA A 63 -13.30 0.63 -13.52
CA ALA A 63 -13.94 -0.33 -14.42
C ALA A 63 -14.63 0.38 -15.59
N GLU A 64 -15.39 1.44 -15.33
CA GLU A 64 -16.05 2.22 -16.38
C GLU A 64 -15.06 2.90 -17.33
N LEU A 65 -13.95 3.41 -16.79
CA LEU A 65 -12.97 4.15 -17.60
C LEU A 65 -12.08 3.24 -18.45
N PHE A 66 -11.70 2.06 -17.92
CA PHE A 66 -10.65 1.24 -18.53
C PHE A 66 -11.10 -0.16 -18.98
N LEU A 67 -12.22 -0.68 -18.46
CA LEU A 67 -12.66 -2.05 -18.73
C LEU A 67 -13.99 -2.12 -19.49
N ARG A 68 -14.78 -1.04 -19.50
CA ARG A 68 -16.01 -0.99 -20.29
C ARG A 68 -15.66 -0.87 -21.78
N PRO A 69 -16.18 -1.76 -22.64
CA PRO A 69 -16.00 -1.63 -24.09
C PRO A 69 -16.66 -0.35 -24.59
N ILE A 70 -16.03 0.28 -25.60
CA ILE A 70 -16.55 1.44 -26.34
C ILE A 70 -17.67 0.98 -27.28
#